data_AF-A0A3L6JJU1-F1
#
_entry.id   AF-A0A3L6JJU1-F1
#
_cell.length_a   1.000
_cell.length_b   1.000
_cell.length_c   1.000
_cell.angle_alpha   90.00
_cell.angle_beta   90.00
_cell.angle_gamma   90.00
#
_symmetry.space_group_name_H-M   'P 1'
#
loop_
_entity.id
_entity.type
_entity.pdbx_description
1 polymer ?
#
loop_
_entity_poly.entity_id
_entity_poly.type
_entity_poly.pdbx_seq_one_letter_code
_entity_poly.pdbx_strand_id
1 'polypeptide(L)'
;MKIHNRNAFILCLVGGVLLFASGASGVIGLIDELAEALREILEFSLVLTLENIMAGLASITIISGVVVIVGGVMLTTSEVRAGRIIVNLAIAVGIIGLLMILVQSVMTGTLSMDMTMQLQQSFGWVGAILAFVARIIAEQKPLMDAK
;
A
#
# COMPACT_ATOMS: atom_id res chain seq x y z
N MET A 1 27.08 2.61 -14.59
CA MET A 1 26.01 3.61 -14.53
C MET A 1 25.82 4.07 -13.09
N LYS A 2 26.04 5.36 -12.77
CA LYS A 2 25.66 5.92 -11.46
C LYS A 2 24.19 6.34 -11.57
N ILE A 3 23.29 5.54 -10.99
CA ILE A 3 21.86 5.87 -10.92
C ILE A 3 21.71 7.02 -9.93
N HIS A 4 21.14 8.14 -10.39
CA HIS A 4 20.77 9.25 -9.53
C HIS A 4 19.69 8.78 -8.54
N ASN A 5 19.80 9.14 -7.25
CA ASN A 5 18.84 8.75 -6.21
C ASN A 5 18.61 7.23 -6.03
N ARG A 6 19.65 6.39 -6.20
CA ARG A 6 19.56 4.92 -6.03
C ARG A 6 18.93 4.48 -4.69
N ASN A 7 19.29 5.13 -3.58
CA ASN A 7 18.77 4.77 -2.26
C ASN A 7 17.25 5.03 -2.17
N ALA A 8 16.78 6.15 -2.71
CA ALA A 8 15.35 6.47 -2.75
C ALA A 8 14.59 5.46 -3.62
N PHE A 9 15.15 5.07 -4.77
CA PHE A 9 14.52 4.04 -5.62
C PHE A 9 14.36 2.70 -4.89
N ILE A 10 15.39 2.22 -4.20
CA ILE A 10 15.33 0.95 -3.46
C ILE A 10 14.27 1.01 -2.36
N LEU A 11 14.19 2.14 -1.64
CA LEU A 11 13.18 2.33 -0.59
C LEU A 11 11.76 2.38 -1.17
N CYS A 12 11.54 3.03 -2.31
CA CYS A 12 10.25 2.99 -3.02
C CYS A 12 9.92 1.59 -3.53
N LEU A 13 10.90 0.84 -4.03
CA LEU A 13 10.69 -0.52 -4.53
C LEU A 13 10.27 -1.46 -3.39
N VAL A 14 11.06 -1.49 -2.31
CA VAL A 14 10.75 -2.33 -1.14
C VAL A 14 9.45 -1.88 -0.47
N GLY A 15 9.25 -0.57 -0.31
CA GLY A 15 8.04 0.00 0.28
C GLY A 15 6.79 -0.31 -0.54
N GLY A 16 6.87 -0.17 -1.87
CA GLY A 16 5.76 -0.46 -2.78
C GLY A 16 5.43 -1.95 -2.85
N VAL A 17 6.44 -2.84 -2.81
CA VAL A 17 6.22 -4.30 -2.74
C VAL A 17 5.56 -4.68 -1.42
N LEU A 18 5.95 -4.09 -0.29
CA LEU A 18 5.31 -4.35 1.00
C LEU A 18 3.87 -3.84 1.04
N LEU A 19 3.60 -2.66 0.47
CA LEU A 19 2.24 -2.14 0.32
C LEU A 19 1.37 -3.04 -0.56
N PHE A 20 1.92 -3.48 -1.70
CA PHE A 20 1.25 -4.39 -2.61
C PHE A 20 0.95 -5.72 -1.93
N ALA A 21 1.94 -6.31 -1.24
CA ALA A 21 1.78 -7.56 -0.53
C ALA A 21 0.71 -7.45 0.57
N SER A 22 0.72 -6.36 1.34
CA SER A 22 -0.30 -6.07 2.36
C SER A 22 -1.72 -6.03 1.76
N GLY A 23 -1.91 -5.29 0.67
CA GLY A 23 -3.20 -5.23 -0.02
C GLY A 23 -3.61 -6.56 -0.66
N ALA A 24 -2.69 -7.26 -1.31
CA ALA A 24 -2.95 -8.56 -1.95
C ALA A 24 -3.30 -9.65 -0.93
N SER A 25 -2.65 -9.65 0.22
CA SER A 25 -2.94 -10.58 1.31
C SER A 25 -4.28 -10.29 1.99
N GLY A 26 -4.74 -9.04 1.98
CA GLY A 26 -6.10 -8.69 2.39
C GLY A 26 -7.17 -9.29 1.47
N VAL A 27 -6.88 -9.42 0.16
CA VAL A 27 -7.77 -10.09 -0.81
C VAL A 27 -7.82 -11.61 -0.59
N ILE A 28 -6.73 -12.23 -0.15
CA ILE A 28 -6.68 -13.68 0.10
C ILE A 28 -7.44 -14.03 1.39
N GLY A 29 -7.27 -13.24 2.46
CA GLY A 29 -8.06 -13.40 3.69
C GLY A 29 -9.56 -13.25 3.44
N LEU A 30 -9.95 -12.35 2.53
CA LEU A 30 -11.33 -12.21 2.07
C LEU A 30 -11.85 -13.44 1.33
N ILE A 31 -11.04 -14.17 0.56
CA ILE A 31 -11.50 -15.38 -0.14
C ILE A 31 -11.73 -16.52 0.86
N ASP A 32 -10.87 -16.65 1.87
CA ASP A 32 -11.02 -17.67 2.91
C ASP A 32 -12.17 -17.35 3.86
N GLU A 33 -12.30 -16.09 4.31
CA GLU A 33 -13.45 -15.62 5.08
C GLU A 33 -14.74 -15.66 4.26
N LEU A 34 -14.71 -15.36 2.96
CA LEU A 34 -15.85 -15.53 2.06
C LEU A 34 -16.21 -17.00 1.90
N ALA A 35 -15.24 -17.92 1.85
CA ALA A 35 -15.51 -19.35 1.74
C ALA A 35 -16.10 -19.93 3.04
N GLU A 36 -15.68 -19.44 4.21
CA GLU A 36 -16.30 -19.76 5.50
C GLU A 36 -17.66 -19.08 5.66
N ALA A 37 -17.78 -17.81 5.28
CA ALA A 37 -19.04 -17.07 5.28
C ALA A 37 -20.03 -17.66 4.26
N LEU A 38 -19.61 -18.19 3.11
CA LEU A 38 -20.48 -18.93 2.17
C LEU A 38 -21.03 -20.22 2.80
N ARG A 39 -20.32 -20.80 3.77
CA ARG A 39 -20.78 -21.97 4.53
C ARG A 39 -21.76 -21.59 5.63
N GLU A 40 -21.69 -20.36 6.16
CA GLU A 40 -22.67 -19.81 7.11
C GLU A 40 -23.87 -19.09 6.43
N ILE A 41 -23.70 -18.54 5.23
CA ILE A 41 -24.70 -17.77 4.43
C ILE A 41 -25.65 -18.69 3.65
N LEU A 42 -26.00 -19.83 4.23
CA LEU A 42 -27.40 -20.28 4.11
C LEU A 42 -28.35 -19.29 4.83
N GLU A 43 -27.83 -18.31 5.62
CA GLU A 43 -28.62 -17.28 6.31
C GLU A 43 -28.07 -15.82 6.15
N PHE A 44 -28.69 -15.07 5.24
CA PHE A 44 -28.97 -13.60 5.22
C PHE A 44 -27.89 -12.47 5.16
N SER A 45 -27.75 -11.88 3.95
CA SER A 45 -28.02 -10.47 3.53
C SER A 45 -27.34 -9.20 4.14
N LEU A 46 -26.29 -9.25 4.95
CA LEU A 46 -25.48 -8.03 5.27
C LEU A 46 -23.98 -8.13 4.93
N VAL A 47 -23.49 -9.33 4.66
CA VAL A 47 -22.07 -9.60 4.41
C VAL A 47 -21.62 -9.07 3.03
N LEU A 48 -22.51 -9.11 2.04
CA LEU A 48 -22.24 -8.74 0.64
C LEU A 48 -21.85 -7.26 0.42
N THR A 49 -22.26 -6.33 1.29
CA THR A 49 -21.89 -4.90 1.18
C THR A 49 -20.56 -4.59 1.86
N LEU A 50 -20.25 -5.25 2.97
CA LEU A 50 -19.01 -5.02 3.73
C LEU A 50 -17.79 -5.59 2.99
N GLU A 51 -17.96 -6.77 2.40
CA GLU A 51 -16.91 -7.48 1.67
C GLU A 51 -16.50 -6.75 0.39
N ASN A 52 -17.47 -6.22 -0.35
CA ASN A 52 -17.23 -5.40 -1.53
C ASN A 52 -16.45 -4.11 -1.19
N ILE A 53 -16.68 -3.53 -0.01
CA ILE A 53 -15.92 -2.37 0.47
C ILE A 53 -14.47 -2.79 0.79
N MET A 54 -14.25 -3.93 1.43
CA MET A 54 -12.88 -4.44 1.70
C MET A 54 -12.12 -4.75 0.43
N ALA A 55 -12.76 -5.42 -0.53
CA ALA A 55 -12.16 -5.71 -1.82
C ALA A 55 -11.76 -4.41 -2.55
N GLY A 56 -12.60 -3.37 -2.51
CA GLY A 56 -12.29 -2.05 -3.05
C GLY A 56 -11.10 -1.39 -2.34
N LEU A 57 -11.07 -1.40 -1.02
CA LEU A 57 -9.99 -0.81 -0.22
C LEU A 57 -8.66 -1.54 -0.40
N ALA A 58 -8.69 -2.87 -0.42
CA ALA A 58 -7.52 -3.71 -0.70
C ALA A 58 -6.98 -3.42 -2.11
N SER A 59 -7.87 -3.28 -3.10
CA SER A 59 -7.51 -2.90 -4.47
C SER A 59 -6.82 -1.54 -4.54
N ILE A 60 -7.29 -0.55 -3.75
CA ILE A 60 -6.66 0.77 -3.65
C ILE A 60 -5.25 0.68 -3.04
N THR A 61 -5.07 -0.15 -2.01
CA THR A 61 -3.75 -0.41 -1.39
C THR A 61 -2.79 -1.11 -2.37
N ILE A 62 -3.30 -2.05 -3.18
CA ILE A 62 -2.53 -2.72 -4.23
C ILE A 62 -2.07 -1.72 -5.29
N ILE A 63 -3.00 -0.90 -5.80
CA ILE A 63 -2.71 0.12 -6.82
C ILE A 63 -1.70 1.13 -6.30
N SER A 64 -1.87 1.61 -5.06
CA SER A 64 -0.90 2.54 -4.46
C SER A 64 0.50 1.93 -4.34
N GLY A 65 0.63 0.64 -4.00
CA GLY A 65 1.92 -0.07 -4.03
C GLY A 65 2.60 -0.01 -5.40
N VAL A 66 1.86 -0.27 -6.48
CA VAL A 66 2.37 -0.17 -7.86
C VAL A 66 2.76 1.26 -8.20
N VAL A 67 1.91 2.24 -7.87
CA VAL A 67 2.17 3.66 -8.15
C VAL A 67 3.40 4.18 -7.37
N VAL A 68 3.64 3.68 -6.15
CA VAL A 68 4.87 3.96 -5.40
C VAL A 68 6.12 3.46 -6.15
N ILE A 69 6.07 2.25 -6.73
CA ILE A 69 7.19 1.70 -7.51
C ILE A 69 7.44 2.56 -8.76
N VAL A 70 6.38 2.91 -9.50
CA VAL A 70 6.47 3.77 -10.69
C VAL A 70 7.00 5.16 -10.34
N GLY A 71 6.49 5.75 -9.26
CA GLY A 71 6.98 7.03 -8.74
C GLY A 71 8.46 6.95 -8.32
N GLY A 72 8.89 5.82 -7.75
CA GLY A 72 10.29 5.53 -7.45
C GLY A 72 11.17 5.53 -8.69
N VAL A 73 10.73 4.96 -9.81
CA VAL A 73 11.45 5.02 -11.09
C VAL A 73 11.61 6.48 -11.53
N MET A 74 10.57 7.31 -11.41
CA MET A 74 10.66 8.74 -11.75
C MET A 74 11.59 9.54 -10.83
N LEU A 75 11.88 9.08 -9.61
CA LEU A 75 12.89 9.70 -8.75
C LEU A 75 14.32 9.50 -9.27
N THR A 76 14.54 8.54 -10.16
CA THR A 76 15.84 8.28 -10.81
C THR A 76 16.05 9.10 -12.08
N THR A 77 15.01 9.76 -12.60
CA THR A 77 15.08 10.59 -13.82
C THR A 77 15.31 12.06 -13.49
N SER A 78 15.37 12.92 -14.52
CA SER A 78 15.46 14.39 -14.36
C SER A 78 14.24 14.99 -13.65
N GLU A 79 13.10 14.30 -13.67
CA GLU A 79 11.81 14.79 -13.18
C GLU A 79 11.51 14.37 -11.73
N VAL A 80 12.50 14.53 -10.84
CA VAL A 80 12.39 14.17 -9.40
C VAL A 80 11.19 14.85 -8.72
N ARG A 81 10.78 16.04 -9.19
CA ARG A 81 9.63 16.77 -8.65
C ARG A 81 8.32 16.04 -8.92
N ALA A 82 8.12 15.55 -10.15
CA ALA A 82 6.95 14.77 -10.52
C ALA A 82 6.91 13.44 -9.77
N GLY A 83 8.06 12.75 -9.68
CA GLY A 83 8.18 11.52 -8.89
C GLY A 83 7.79 11.70 -7.42
N ARG A 84 8.21 12.80 -6.77
CA ARG A 84 7.83 13.08 -5.37
C ARG A 84 6.33 13.32 -5.20
N ILE A 85 5.67 13.96 -6.16
CA ILE A 85 4.21 14.20 -6.10
C ILE A 85 3.46 12.87 -6.22
N ILE A 86 3.85 12.04 -7.18
CA ILE A 86 3.23 10.73 -7.43
C ILE A 86 3.38 9.83 -6.21
N VAL A 87 4.59 9.72 -5.65
CA VAL A 87 4.83 8.91 -4.44
C VAL A 87 4.00 9.42 -3.27
N ASN A 88 3.90 10.75 -3.08
CA ASN A 88 3.12 11.32 -1.98
C ASN A 88 1.61 11.04 -2.10
N LEU A 89 1.06 11.16 -3.31
CA LEU A 89 -0.35 10.81 -3.58
C LEU A 89 -0.59 9.31 -3.35
N ALA A 90 0.32 8.46 -3.83
CA ALA A 90 0.21 7.02 -3.65
C ALA A 90 0.23 6.63 -2.16
N ILE A 91 1.13 7.23 -1.35
CA ILE A 91 1.18 7.00 0.09
C ILE A 91 -0.12 7.45 0.76
N ALA A 92 -0.63 8.65 0.45
CA ALA A 92 -1.86 9.15 1.05
C ALA A 92 -3.05 8.21 0.77
N VAL A 93 -3.18 7.77 -0.48
CA VAL A 93 -4.23 6.84 -0.91
C VAL A 93 -4.06 5.46 -0.28
N GLY A 94 -2.84 4.93 -0.21
CA GLY A 94 -2.55 3.65 0.43
C GLY A 94 -2.80 3.66 1.94
N ILE A 95 -2.44 4.73 2.65
CA ILE A 95 -2.73 4.90 4.08
C ILE A 95 -4.24 4.96 4.33
N ILE A 96 -5.02 5.63 3.47
CA ILE A 96 -6.48 5.62 3.58
C ILE A 96 -7.01 4.19 3.45
N GLY A 97 -6.51 3.40 2.49
CA GLY A 97 -6.86 1.98 2.36
C GLY A 97 -6.57 1.19 3.63
N LEU A 98 -5.37 1.36 4.21
CA LEU A 98 -4.95 0.69 5.45
C LEU A 98 -5.80 1.09 6.66
N LEU A 99 -6.10 2.38 6.82
CA LEU A 99 -6.91 2.90 7.92
C LEU A 99 -8.35 2.38 7.86
N MET A 100 -8.93 2.31 6.66
CA MET A 100 -10.31 1.83 6.51
C MET A 100 -10.44 0.34 6.89
N ILE A 101 -9.41 -0.48 6.62
CA ILE A 101 -9.36 -1.87 7.09
C ILE A 101 -9.36 -1.93 8.62
N LEU A 102 -8.66 -1.02 9.31
CA LEU A 102 -8.68 -0.94 10.79
C LEU A 102 -10.06 -0.53 11.32
N VAL A 103 -10.67 0.51 10.73
CA VAL A 103 -12.02 0.97 11.12
C VAL A 103 -13.03 -0.17 10.99
N GLN A 104 -12.95 -0.94 9.91
CA GLN A 104 -13.85 -2.06 9.67
C GLN A 104 -13.65 -3.22 10.66
N SER A 105 -12.41 -3.54 11.02
CA SER A 105 -12.11 -4.52 12.08
C SER A 105 -12.72 -4.12 13.44
N VAL A 106 -12.78 -2.83 13.74
CA VAL A 106 -13.46 -2.33 14.95
C VAL A 106 -14.98 -2.47 14.83
N MET A 107 -15.54 -2.13 13.66
CA MET A 107 -17.00 -2.19 13.42
C MET A 107 -17.57 -3.61 13.44
N THR A 108 -16.78 -4.61 13.07
CA THR A 108 -17.15 -6.03 13.10
C THR A 108 -17.10 -6.64 14.50
N GLY A 109 -16.70 -5.86 15.52
CA GLY A 109 -16.65 -6.30 16.92
C GLY A 109 -15.46 -7.21 17.25
N THR A 110 -14.65 -7.57 16.26
CA THR A 110 -13.42 -8.35 16.41
C THR A 110 -12.26 -7.42 16.75
N LEU A 111 -12.19 -6.97 18.00
CA LEU A 111 -11.03 -6.20 18.51
C LEU A 111 -9.75 -7.07 18.57
N SER A 112 -9.88 -8.39 18.58
CA SER A 112 -8.76 -9.31 18.38
C SER A 112 -8.55 -9.54 16.90
N MET A 113 -7.65 -8.76 16.29
CA MET A 113 -7.17 -9.08 14.94
C MET A 113 -6.40 -10.40 14.98
N ASP A 114 -6.69 -11.29 14.03
CA ASP A 114 -5.89 -12.49 13.83
C ASP A 114 -4.41 -12.12 13.55
N MET A 115 -3.49 -13.02 13.91
CA MET A 115 -2.06 -12.84 13.73
C MET A 115 -1.71 -12.56 12.26
N THR A 116 -2.46 -13.16 11.32
CA THR A 116 -2.32 -12.91 9.89
C THR A 116 -2.66 -11.46 9.56
N MET A 117 -3.83 -10.96 9.97
CA MET A 117 -4.26 -9.59 9.70
C MET A 117 -3.32 -8.54 10.31
N GLN A 118 -2.78 -8.81 11.51
CA GLN A 118 -1.78 -7.94 12.15
C GLN A 118 -0.47 -7.85 11.36
N LEU A 119 0.03 -8.98 10.84
CA LEU A 119 1.23 -9.01 10.00
C LEU A 119 0.99 -8.27 8.67
N GLN A 120 -0.18 -8.46 8.06
CA GLN A 120 -0.56 -7.77 6.83
C GLN A 120 -0.63 -6.25 7.02
N GLN A 121 -1.26 -5.79 8.10
CA GLN A 121 -1.29 -4.37 8.46
C GLN A 121 0.12 -3.83 8.69
N SER A 122 0.96 -4.58 9.41
CA SER A 122 2.35 -4.19 9.66
C SER A 122 3.14 -4.00 8.36
N PHE A 123 3.00 -4.89 7.38
CA PHE A 123 3.64 -4.72 6.06
C PHE A 123 3.15 -3.48 5.33
N GLY A 124 1.85 -3.19 5.39
CA GLY A 124 1.27 -1.98 4.80
C GLY A 124 1.86 -0.71 5.39
N TRP A 125 1.89 -0.61 6.72
CA TRP A 125 2.45 0.54 7.43
C TRP A 125 3.95 0.70 7.20
N VAL A 126 4.73 -0.38 7.29
CA VAL A 126 6.17 -0.36 7.00
C VAL A 126 6.42 0.07 5.55
N GLY A 127 5.63 -0.46 4.61
CA GLY A 127 5.73 -0.08 3.21
C GLY A 127 5.48 1.42 2.98
N ALA A 128 4.45 1.97 3.63
CA ALA A 128 4.10 3.39 3.55
C ALA A 128 5.21 4.29 4.11
N ILE A 129 5.78 3.90 5.26
CA ILE A 129 6.88 4.62 5.91
C ILE A 129 8.13 4.62 5.02
N LEU A 130 8.50 3.47 4.45
CA LEU A 130 9.66 3.38 3.54
C LEU A 130 9.48 4.26 2.30
N ALA A 131 8.29 4.26 1.71
CA ALA A 131 7.97 5.13 0.58
C ALA A 131 8.03 6.62 0.96
N PHE A 132 7.59 6.97 2.17
CA PHE A 132 7.67 8.35 2.68
C PHE A 132 9.12 8.79 2.91
N VAL A 133 9.94 7.94 3.51
CA VAL A 133 11.37 8.19 3.71
C VAL A 133 12.11 8.31 2.37
N ALA A 134 11.77 7.48 1.38
CA ALA A 134 12.32 7.56 0.03
C ALA A 134 12.13 8.95 -0.59
N ARG A 135 10.93 9.54 -0.40
CA ARG A 135 10.61 10.90 -0.87
C ARG A 135 11.45 11.98 -0.17
N ILE A 136 11.73 11.83 1.13
CA ILE A 136 12.56 12.79 1.88
C ILE A 136 14.01 12.73 1.40
N ILE A 137 14.55 11.52 1.21
CA ILE A 137 15.94 11.30 0.80
C ILE A 137 16.19 11.66 -0.66
N ALA A 138 15.15 11.65 -1.51
CA ALA A 138 15.30 12.01 -2.92
C ALA A 138 15.74 13.47 -3.09
N GLU A 139 17.02 13.67 -3.40
CA GLU A 139 17.61 14.98 -3.64
C GLU A 139 17.33 15.44 -5.08
N GLN A 140 16.97 16.72 -5.23
CA GLN A 140 17.04 17.41 -6.51
C GLN A 140 18.48 17.88 -6.68
N LYS A 141 19.35 17.05 -7.26
CA LYS A 141 20.63 17.58 -7.74
C LYS A 141 20.38 18.22 -9.11
N PRO A 142 20.79 19.47 -9.35
CA PRO A 142 20.82 20.02 -10.69
C PRO A 142 21.76 19.14 -11.55
N LEU A 143 21.37 18.84 -12.78
CA LEU A 143 22.18 18.07 -13.74
C LEU A 143 23.42 18.84 -14.26
N MET A 144 23.78 19.95 -13.61
CA MET A 144 24.88 20.84 -14.03
C MET A 144 25.99 20.82 -12.98
N ASP A 145 26.82 19.80 -13.06
CA ASP A 145 28.28 19.90 -12.87
C ASP A 145 28.97 19.15 -14.02
N ALA A 146 28.43 19.31 -15.24
CA ALA A 146 29.21 19.10 -16.45
C ALA A 146 29.85 20.45 -16.78
N LYS A 147 31.17 20.51 -16.57
CA LYS A 147 32.09 21.62 -16.91
C LYS A 147 31.64 22.52 -18.05
#